data_AF-A0A1I3AB34-F1
#
_entry.id   AF-A0A1I3AB34-F1
#
_cell.length_a   1.000
_cell.length_b   1.000
_cell.length_c   1.000
_cell.angle_alpha   90.00
_cell.angle_beta   90.00
_cell.angle_gamma   90.00
#
_symmetry.space_group_name_H-M   'P 1'
#
loop_
_entity.id
_entity.type
_entity.pdbx_description
1 polymer ?
#
loop_
_entity_poly.entity_id
_entity_poly.type
_entity_poly.pdbx_seq_one_letter_code
_entity_poly.pdbx_strand_id
1 'polypeptide(L)'
;AEALIADLPAEVIMADTAYDSDRLRETVAQKGAVAVIPNNPSRARKYPLDRHLYAQRQLIECCFSRLKQFRRVATRYEKTARNYLAVVTIAAIVLWIR
;
A
#
# COMPACT_ATOMS: atom_id res chain seq x y z
N ALA A 1 8.74 -6.75 -2.70
CA ALA A 1 8.38 -5.36 -2.37
C ALA A 1 9.10 -4.38 -3.29
N GLU A 2 10.41 -4.51 -3.49
CA GLU A 2 11.19 -3.61 -4.37
C GLU A 2 10.64 -3.46 -5.79
N ALA A 3 10.23 -4.56 -6.43
CA ALA A 3 9.63 -4.50 -7.77
C ALA A 3 8.36 -3.64 -7.83
N LEU A 4 7.63 -3.48 -6.71
CA LEU A 4 6.42 -2.66 -6.65
C LEU A 4 6.73 -1.16 -6.62
N ILE A 5 7.92 -0.78 -6.14
CA ILE A 5 8.35 0.62 -6.02
C ILE A 5 9.36 1.00 -7.10
N ALA A 6 9.81 0.05 -7.92
CA ALA A 6 10.91 0.22 -8.88
C ALA A 6 10.67 1.38 -9.86
N ASP A 7 9.46 1.52 -10.38
CA ASP A 7 9.14 2.48 -11.46
C ASP A 7 8.22 3.63 -11.00
N LEU A 8 7.97 3.76 -9.69
CA LEU A 8 7.09 4.77 -9.14
C LEU A 8 7.90 5.96 -8.60
N PRO A 9 7.71 7.19 -9.12
CA PRO A 9 8.23 8.38 -8.48
C PRO A 9 7.42 8.63 -7.20
N ALA A 10 8.09 8.68 -6.06
CA ALA A 10 7.47 8.98 -4.77
C ALA A 10 8.46 9.70 -3.86
N GLU A 11 8.01 10.75 -3.19
CA GLU A 11 8.79 11.42 -2.15
C GLU A 11 8.71 10.67 -0.81
N VAL A 12 7.60 9.98 -0.58
CA VAL A 12 7.32 9.24 0.66
C VAL A 12 6.78 7.85 0.32
N ILE A 13 7.34 6.83 0.96
CA ILE A 13 6.90 5.45 0.85
C ILE A 13 6.40 4.98 2.21
N MET A 14 5.08 4.77 2.29
CA MET A 14 4.40 4.22 3.47
C MET A 14 4.17 2.72 3.30
N ALA A 15 4.52 1.93 4.32
CA ALA A 15 4.28 0.50 4.31
C ALA A 15 4.07 -0.05 5.72
N ASP A 16 3.49 -1.24 5.78
CA ASP A 16 3.29 -1.96 7.04
C ASP A 16 4.62 -2.41 7.65
N THR A 17 4.60 -2.67 8.96
CA THR A 17 5.75 -3.21 9.70
C THR A 17 6.35 -4.48 9.07
N ALA A 18 5.54 -5.29 8.39
CA ALA A 18 6.02 -6.49 7.70
C ALA A 18 7.00 -6.20 6.55
N TYR A 19 6.98 -4.98 6.00
CA TYR A 19 7.91 -4.51 4.98
C TYR A 19 9.17 -3.87 5.56
N ASP A 20 9.29 -3.82 6.88
CA ASP A 20 10.47 -3.28 7.55
C ASP A 20 11.70 -4.17 7.32
N SER A 21 12.44 -3.87 6.27
CA SER A 21 13.67 -4.56 5.89
C SER A 21 14.71 -3.53 5.45
N ASP A 22 15.99 -3.82 5.73
CA ASP A 22 17.09 -2.91 5.39
C ASP A 22 17.20 -2.73 3.88
N ARG A 23 17.08 -3.83 3.11
CA ARG A 23 17.09 -3.79 1.65
C ARG A 23 16.01 -2.88 1.06
N LEU A 24 14.79 -2.92 1.62
CA LEU A 24 13.72 -2.03 1.16
C LEU A 24 14.01 -0.57 1.53
N ARG A 25 14.44 -0.31 2.77
CA ARG A 25 14.77 1.07 3.21
C ARG A 25 15.93 1.67 2.41
N GLU A 26 16.94 0.87 2.07
CA GLU A 26 18.04 1.27 1.20
C GLU A 26 17.54 1.59 -0.21
N THR A 27 16.67 0.75 -0.78
CA THR A 27 16.06 1.01 -2.10
C THR A 27 15.25 2.31 -2.10
N VAL A 28 14.50 2.57 -1.03
CA VAL A 28 13.73 3.80 -0.85
C VAL A 28 14.67 5.02 -0.75
N ALA A 29 15.75 4.92 0.01
CA ALA A 29 16.74 5.98 0.15
C ALA A 29 17.51 6.25 -1.16
N GLN A 30 17.86 5.22 -1.91
CA GLN A 30 18.50 5.34 -3.23
C GLN A 30 17.61 6.08 -4.25
N LYS A 31 16.29 6.01 -4.07
CA LYS A 31 15.31 6.76 -4.86
C LYS A 31 15.12 8.21 -4.41
N GLY A 32 15.80 8.63 -3.33
CA GLY A 32 15.60 9.95 -2.71
C GLY A 32 14.28 10.08 -1.94
N ALA A 33 13.63 8.97 -1.63
CA ALA A 33 12.34 8.94 -0.95
C ALA A 33 12.50 8.68 0.57
N VAL A 34 11.49 9.06 1.35
CA VAL A 34 11.45 8.82 2.79
C VAL A 34 10.64 7.57 3.11
N ALA A 35 11.25 6.63 3.84
CA ALA A 35 10.58 5.41 4.31
C ALA A 35 9.77 5.66 5.60
N VAL A 36 8.46 5.82 5.48
CA VAL A 36 7.51 5.92 6.61
C VAL A 36 6.97 4.51 6.91
N ILE A 37 7.84 3.68 7.47
CA ILE A 37 7.57 2.28 7.80
C ILE A 37 7.80 2.09 9.30
N PRO A 38 6.82 1.56 10.07
CA PRO A 38 7.04 1.26 11.47
C PRO A 38 8.16 0.24 11.66
N ASN A 39 8.83 0.31 12.80
CA ASN A 39 9.90 -0.63 13.12
C ASN A 39 9.30 -1.97 13.56
N ASN A 40 9.86 -3.06 13.04
CA ASN A 40 9.65 -4.39 13.56
C ASN A 40 10.11 -4.44 15.03
N PRO A 41 9.32 -5.00 15.96
CA PRO A 41 9.70 -5.08 17.38
C PRO A 41 11.08 -5.71 17.62
N SER A 42 11.49 -6.67 16.78
CA SER A 42 12.76 -7.38 16.89
C SER A 42 13.96 -6.64 16.31
N ARG A 43 13.75 -5.47 15.68
CA ARG A 43 14.82 -4.69 15.06
C ARG A 43 15.73 -4.07 16.12
N ALA A 44 17.03 -4.29 16.00
CA ALA A 44 18.04 -3.75 16.92
C ALA A 44 18.12 -2.21 16.86
N ARG A 45 18.15 -1.63 15.66
CA ARG A 45 18.23 -0.17 15.45
C ARG A 45 16.89 0.40 15.02
N LYS A 46 16.23 1.18 15.87
CA LYS A 46 14.94 1.82 15.52
C LYS A 46 15.15 3.10 14.71
N TYR A 47 14.32 3.29 13.69
CA TYR A 47 14.23 4.51 12.89
C TYR A 47 13.09 5.42 13.40
N PRO A 48 13.22 6.76 13.27
CA PRO A 48 12.12 7.66 13.56
C PRO A 48 10.94 7.38 12.61
N LEU A 49 9.72 7.47 13.15
CA LEU A 49 8.48 7.31 12.39
C LEU A 49 7.65 8.57 12.51
N ASP A 50 7.36 9.20 11.38
CA ASP A 50 6.33 10.23 11.32
C ASP A 50 4.95 9.58 11.46
N ARG A 51 4.34 9.73 12.64
CA ARG A 51 3.04 9.16 12.96
C ARG A 51 1.90 9.84 12.19
N HIS A 52 2.03 11.12 11.87
CA HIS A 52 1.00 11.86 11.14
C HIS A 52 0.94 11.39 9.69
N LEU A 53 2.09 11.25 9.04
CA LEU A 53 2.17 10.66 7.71
C LEU A 53 1.69 9.21 7.74
N TYR A 54 2.17 8.39 8.69
CA TYR A 54 1.75 6.99 8.78
C TYR A 54 0.22 6.83 8.97
N ALA A 55 -0.42 7.74 9.71
CA ALA A 55 -1.87 7.72 9.92
C ALA A 55 -2.67 7.92 8.62
N GLN A 56 -2.10 8.54 7.59
CA GLN A 56 -2.78 8.73 6.30
C GLN A 56 -3.08 7.40 5.60
N ARG A 57 -2.39 6.30 5.96
CA ARG A 57 -2.69 4.94 5.48
C ARG A 57 -4.13 4.51 5.79
N GLN A 58 -4.75 5.05 6.84
CA GLN A 58 -6.15 4.78 7.18
C GLN A 58 -7.10 5.08 6.01
N LEU A 59 -6.83 6.13 5.23
CA LEU A 59 -7.66 6.48 4.07
C LEU A 59 -7.63 5.39 3.00
N ILE A 60 -6.46 4.80 2.79
CA ILE A 60 -6.23 3.69 1.86
C ILE A 60 -6.94 2.43 2.38
N GLU A 61 -6.81 2.11 3.67
CA GLU A 61 -7.50 0.98 4.29
C GLU A 61 -9.03 1.11 4.21
N CYS A 62 -9.56 2.30 4.48
CA CYS A 62 -10.98 2.60 4.32
C CYS A 62 -11.43 2.43 2.85
N CYS A 63 -10.61 2.86 1.89
CA CYS A 63 -10.88 2.66 0.47
C CYS A 63 -10.98 1.17 0.11
N PHE A 64 -9.99 0.36 0.52
CA PHE A 64 -10.02 -1.09 0.30
C PHE A 64 -11.17 -1.79 1.03
N SER A 65 -11.51 -1.34 2.24
CA SER A 65 -12.67 -1.84 2.98
C SER A 65 -13.97 -1.61 2.20
N ARG A 66 -14.17 -0.40 1.66
CA ARG A 66 -15.32 -0.08 0.79
C ARG A 66 -15.31 -0.90 -0.50
N LEU A 67 -14.16 -1.05 -1.16
CA LEU A 67 -14.05 -1.90 -2.35
C LEU A 67 -14.41 -3.36 -2.05
N LYS A 68 -14.08 -3.87 -0.86
CA LYS A 68 -14.42 -5.23 -0.43
C LYS A 68 -15.89 -5.39 -0.02
N GLN A 69 -16.70 -4.33 0.06
CA GLN A 69 -18.15 -4.48 0.21
C GLN A 69 -18.78 -5.11 -1.04
N PHE A 70 -18.14 -4.94 -2.20
CA PHE A 70 -18.54 -5.63 -3.43
C PHE A 70 -18.06 -7.08 -3.37
N ARG A 71 -18.99 -8.02 -3.14
CA ARG A 71 -18.68 -9.45 -2.96
C ARG A 71 -17.74 -9.99 -4.03
N ARG A 72 -17.99 -9.69 -5.32
CA ARG A 72 -17.14 -10.15 -6.44
C ARG A 72 -15.68 -9.67 -6.36
N VAL A 73 -15.46 -8.47 -5.82
CA VAL A 73 -14.12 -7.91 -5.60
C VAL A 73 -13.43 -8.62 -4.44
N ALA A 74 -14.14 -8.78 -3.31
CA ALA A 74 -13.59 -9.37 -2.09
C ALA A 74 -13.17 -10.83 -2.27
N THR A 75 -14.01 -11.64 -2.91
CA THR A 75 -13.76 -13.08 -3.11
C THR A 75 -13.02 -13.39 -4.40
N ARG A 76 -12.75 -12.38 -5.25
CA ARG A 76 -12.08 -12.54 -6.55
C ARG A 76 -12.72 -13.65 -7.40
N TYR A 77 -14.03 -13.53 -7.67
CA TYR A 77 -14.77 -14.53 -8.46
C TYR A 77 -14.31 -14.65 -9.92
N GLU A 78 -13.72 -13.59 -10.45
CA GLU A 78 -13.29 -13.57 -11.85
C GLU A 78 -12.02 -14.41 -12.05
N LYS A 79 -12.08 -15.37 -12.97
CA LYS A 79 -10.97 -16.30 -13.27
C LYS A 79 -9.78 -15.63 -13.93
N THR A 80 -10.02 -14.61 -14.76
CA THR A 80 -8.97 -13.92 -15.51
C THR A 80 -8.63 -12.59 -14.85
N ALA A 81 -7.34 -12.20 -14.91
CA ALA A 81 -6.90 -10.91 -14.39
C ALA A 81 -7.59 -9.73 -15.07
N ARG A 82 -7.87 -9.84 -16.37
CA ARG A 82 -8.61 -8.83 -17.15
C ARG A 82 -10.02 -8.61 -16.60
N ASN A 83 -10.77 -9.68 -16.37
CA ASN A 83 -12.14 -9.56 -15.85
C ASN A 83 -12.15 -9.06 -14.41
N TYR A 84 -11.21 -9.53 -13.59
CA TYR A 84 -11.08 -9.02 -12.22
C TYR A 84 -10.80 -7.52 -12.20
N LEU A 85 -9.88 -7.05 -13.05
CA LEU A 85 -9.58 -5.63 -13.19
C LEU A 85 -10.84 -4.84 -13.58
N ALA A 86 -11.61 -5.32 -14.58
CA ALA A 86 -12.85 -4.65 -14.99
C ALA A 86 -13.85 -4.51 -13.84
N VAL A 87 -14.04 -5.57 -13.04
CA VAL A 87 -14.94 -5.54 -11.87
C VAL A 87 -14.44 -4.56 -10.80
N VAL A 88 -13.12 -4.54 -10.53
CA VAL A 88 -12.52 -3.58 -9.59
C VAL A 88 -12.70 -2.14 -10.09
N THR A 89 -12.48 -1.89 -11.38
CA THR A 89 -12.67 -0.56 -11.99
C THR A 89 -14.11 -0.10 -11.87
N ILE A 90 -15.09 -0.96 -12.18
CA ILE A 90 -16.52 -0.64 -12.01
C ILE A 90 -16.83 -0.32 -10.54
N ALA A 91 -16.37 -1.13 -9.60
CA ALA A 91 -16.57 -0.88 -8.17
C ALA A 91 -15.96 0.44 -7.72
N ALA A 92 -14.76 0.78 -8.20
CA ALA A 92 -14.10 2.05 -7.91
C ALA A 92 -14.86 3.25 -8.48
N ILE A 93 -15.37 3.16 -9.71
CA ILE A 93 -16.22 4.21 -10.31
C ILE A 93 -17.49 4.43 -9.48
N VAL A 94 -18.13 3.34 -9.06
CA VAL A 94 -19.35 3.38 -8.24
C VAL A 94 -19.10 3.96 -6.85
N LEU A 95 -17.88 3.78 -6.29
CA LEU A 95 -17.47 4.43 -5.05
C LEU A 95 -17.12 5.92 -5.25
N TRP A 96 -16.61 6.29 -6.42
CA TRP A 96 -16.24 7.67 -6.75
C TRP A 96 -17.44 8.58 -6.97
N ILE A 97 -18.52 8.06 -7.57
CA ILE A 97 -19.74 8.82 -7.88
C ILE A 97 -20.63 9.02 -6.65
N ARG A 98 -20.42 8.24 -5.59
CA ARG A 98 -21.15 8.37 -4.31
C ARG A 98 -20.66 9.56 -3.50
#